data_AF-A0A9P6E209-F1
#
_entry.id   AF-A0A9P6E209-F1
#
_cell.length_a   1.000
_cell.length_b   1.000
_cell.length_c   1.000
_cell.angle_alpha   90.00
_cell.angle_beta   90.00
_cell.angle_gamma   90.00
#
_symmetry.space_group_name_H-M   'P 1'
#
loop_
_entity.id
_entity.type
_entity.pdbx_description
1 polymer ?
#
loop_
_entity_poly.entity_id
_entity_poly.type
_entity_poly.pdbx_seq_one_letter_code
_entity_poly.pdbx_strand_id
1 'polypeptide(L)'
;NRFGIEAYDRNRIVFADDPDRYINASYVREGAGGRWWVAAEAPSKEAVHAFLSLFLPPEDSLYPSARIHTIVQLSPQGEGSSHPPEPYFPPTLSHAYTIHAERGSTLPPLQVQTIKQKRISKANCTKTTFVISRPTRRSQLRETESFEVVHLLFESWPAKSVPNSDGLRALIHLIHLIYPLNTRPQQRHSHGHDDGHYKPKPKKLPHTDPPILVHCSEGGRTGTFIAINSLLRAQKCIPSPYDDIHTAPRIPPSPLGPPPSEIAADPVLREIDHIRDQRAAMIDNEAQVLSPLILFTTYLTHVHHPWVFSKRVVAHFRSASYTKCSGTVLLNGI
;
A
#
# COMPACT_ATOMS: atom_id res chain seq x y z
N ASN A 1 6.02 17.75 -1.00
CA ASN A 1 7.18 16.85 -0.81
C ASN A 1 7.79 17.19 0.54
N ARG A 2 7.91 16.25 1.47
CA ARG A 2 8.38 16.55 2.85
C ARG A 2 9.86 16.26 3.04
N PHE A 3 10.41 15.31 2.30
CA PHE A 3 11.80 14.85 2.47
C PHE A 3 12.69 15.04 1.24
N GLY A 4 12.20 15.73 0.20
CA GLY A 4 12.95 15.95 -1.04
C GLY A 4 13.01 14.71 -1.95
N ILE A 5 12.25 13.67 -1.64
CA ILE A 5 12.16 12.44 -2.45
C ILE A 5 10.89 12.53 -3.30
N GLU A 6 11.03 12.65 -4.61
CA GLU A 6 9.91 12.83 -5.54
C GLU A 6 9.43 11.51 -6.15
N ALA A 7 8.15 11.45 -6.49
CA ALA A 7 7.62 10.38 -7.32
C ALA A 7 8.14 10.54 -8.76
N TYR A 8 8.51 9.44 -9.41
CA TYR A 8 8.87 9.51 -10.84
C TYR A 8 7.66 9.88 -11.68
N ASP A 9 7.85 10.73 -12.69
CA ASP A 9 6.78 11.14 -13.61
C ASP A 9 6.11 9.96 -14.32
N ARG A 10 6.88 8.91 -14.64
CA ARG A 10 6.39 7.75 -15.40
C ARG A 10 5.27 6.97 -14.70
N ASN A 11 5.14 7.09 -13.39
CA ASN A 11 4.17 6.32 -12.61
C ASN A 11 3.64 7.07 -11.38
N ARG A 12 3.81 8.40 -11.32
CA ARG A 12 3.12 9.24 -10.36
C ARG A 12 1.61 9.16 -10.57
N ILE A 13 0.85 9.41 -9.52
CA ILE A 13 -0.60 9.53 -9.64
C ILE A 13 -0.95 10.88 -10.30
N VAL A 14 -1.86 10.83 -11.26
CA VAL A 14 -2.42 12.01 -11.94
C VAL A 14 -3.91 12.06 -11.63
N PHE A 15 -4.38 13.20 -11.14
CA PHE A 15 -5.80 13.43 -10.88
C PHE A 15 -6.50 13.79 -12.20
N ALA A 16 -7.61 13.11 -12.51
CA ALA A 16 -8.33 13.34 -13.76
C ALA A 16 -8.97 14.74 -13.82
N ASP A 17 -9.38 15.26 -12.67
CA ASP A 17 -10.01 16.58 -12.49
C ASP A 17 -9.00 17.74 -12.43
N ASP A 18 -7.73 17.44 -12.16
CA ASP A 18 -6.66 18.44 -12.08
C ASP A 18 -5.28 17.77 -12.37
N PRO A 19 -4.88 17.64 -13.64
CA PRO A 19 -3.65 16.94 -14.02
C PRO A 19 -2.36 17.55 -13.48
N ASP A 20 -2.39 18.86 -13.19
CA ASP A 20 -1.26 19.62 -12.63
C ASP A 20 -1.17 19.46 -11.11
N ARG A 21 -2.23 18.93 -10.47
CA ARG A 21 -2.25 18.64 -9.04
C ARG A 21 -1.27 17.53 -8.71
N TYR A 22 -0.27 17.87 -7.92
CA TYR A 22 0.77 16.94 -7.50
C TYR A 22 0.47 16.34 -6.13
N ILE A 23 0.62 15.02 -6.03
CA ILE A 23 0.76 14.29 -4.78
C ILE A 23 1.97 13.37 -4.88
N ASN A 24 2.74 13.28 -3.80
CA ASN A 24 3.91 12.41 -3.76
C ASN A 24 3.52 10.94 -3.55
N ALA A 25 2.90 10.35 -4.58
CA ALA A 25 2.45 8.97 -4.62
C ALA A 25 2.72 8.36 -5.99
N SER A 26 3.05 7.07 -6.00
CA SER A 26 3.36 6.31 -7.21
C SER A 26 2.55 5.02 -7.25
N TYR A 27 2.09 4.63 -8.44
CA TYR A 27 1.69 3.25 -8.69
C TYR A 27 2.94 2.36 -8.68
N VAL A 28 2.93 1.34 -7.83
CA VAL A 28 4.03 0.37 -7.71
C VAL A 28 3.45 -1.03 -7.89
N ARG A 29 4.03 -1.80 -8.79
CA ARG A 29 3.69 -3.20 -8.99
C ARG A 29 4.76 -4.10 -8.41
N GLU A 30 4.32 -5.14 -7.72
CA GLU A 30 5.16 -6.25 -7.28
C GLU A 30 5.81 -6.93 -8.49
N GLY A 31 7.12 -7.20 -8.44
CA GLY A 31 7.82 -7.88 -9.52
C GLY A 31 7.50 -9.36 -9.55
N ALA A 32 7.66 -10.03 -8.42
CA ALA A 32 7.40 -11.45 -8.26
C ALA A 32 5.92 -11.78 -8.03
N GLY A 33 5.21 -10.98 -7.22
CA GLY A 33 3.80 -11.22 -6.89
C GLY A 33 2.79 -10.59 -7.86
N GLY A 34 3.21 -9.60 -8.65
CA GLY A 34 2.39 -8.97 -9.68
C GLY A 34 1.28 -8.00 -9.22
N ARG A 35 0.95 -7.91 -7.92
CA ARG A 35 -0.10 -7.03 -7.38
C ARG A 35 0.25 -5.54 -7.53
N TRP A 36 -0.76 -4.71 -7.72
CA TRP A 36 -0.65 -3.25 -7.72
C TRP A 36 -0.80 -2.65 -6.31
N TRP A 37 0.01 -1.63 -6.04
CA TRP A 37 0.02 -0.81 -4.84
C TRP A 37 0.01 0.67 -5.23
N VAL A 38 -0.46 1.50 -4.30
CA VAL A 38 -0.12 2.92 -4.30
C VAL A 38 0.83 3.17 -3.14
N ALA A 39 2.07 3.51 -3.45
CA ALA A 39 3.04 3.90 -2.44
C ALA A 39 3.06 5.43 -2.33
N ALA A 40 2.80 5.94 -1.13
CA ALA A 40 2.74 7.38 -0.88
C ALA A 40 3.65 7.81 0.27
N GLU A 41 4.03 9.09 0.25
CA GLU A 41 4.56 9.81 1.40
C GLU A 41 3.38 10.15 2.34
N ALA A 42 3.60 10.12 3.65
CA ALA A 42 2.59 10.59 4.61
C ALA A 42 2.23 12.06 4.32
N PRO A 43 0.94 12.44 4.25
CA PRO A 43 0.56 13.79 3.81
C PRO A 43 1.06 14.87 4.79
N SER A 44 1.43 16.04 4.25
CA SER A 44 1.48 17.30 5.01
C SER A 44 0.07 17.89 5.14
N LYS A 45 -0.09 18.91 5.98
CA LYS A 45 -1.34 19.64 6.16
C LYS A 45 -1.96 20.13 4.85
N GLU A 46 -1.14 20.64 3.95
CA GLU A 46 -1.57 21.17 2.66
C GLU A 46 -1.97 20.04 1.71
N ALA A 47 -1.38 18.85 1.84
CA ALA A 47 -1.59 17.72 0.93
C ALA A 47 -2.71 16.76 1.38
N VAL A 48 -3.34 16.97 2.55
CA VAL A 48 -4.38 16.07 3.07
C VAL A 48 -5.54 15.93 2.08
N HIS A 49 -5.97 17.03 1.46
CA HIS A 49 -7.05 16.98 0.48
C HIS A 49 -6.68 16.10 -0.72
N ALA A 50 -5.50 16.30 -1.33
CA ALA A 50 -5.03 15.48 -2.46
C ALA A 50 -4.87 14.01 -2.07
N PHE A 51 -4.33 13.76 -0.88
CA PHE A 51 -4.18 12.42 -0.35
C PHE A 51 -5.53 11.69 -0.21
N LEU A 52 -6.56 12.38 0.29
CA LEU A 52 -7.91 11.81 0.40
C LEU A 52 -8.61 11.67 -0.95
N SER A 53 -8.31 12.54 -1.92
CA SER A 53 -8.83 12.43 -3.28
C SER A 53 -8.42 11.11 -3.97
N LEU A 54 -7.33 10.47 -3.55
CA LEU A 54 -6.90 9.14 -4.06
C LEU A 54 -7.94 8.03 -3.87
N PHE A 55 -8.83 8.19 -2.87
CA PHE A 55 -9.89 7.21 -2.58
C PHE A 55 -11.18 7.48 -3.35
N LEU A 56 -11.26 8.58 -4.10
CA LEU A 56 -12.43 8.91 -4.91
C LEU A 56 -12.35 8.16 -6.25
N PRO A 57 -13.49 7.80 -6.86
CA PRO A 57 -13.48 7.17 -8.17
C PRO A 57 -12.85 8.13 -9.19
N PRO A 58 -11.92 7.68 -10.04
CA PRO A 58 -11.48 8.48 -11.17
C PRO A 58 -12.67 8.69 -12.10
N GLU A 59 -12.91 9.93 -12.55
CA GLU A 59 -14.04 10.21 -13.44
C GLU A 59 -13.82 9.57 -14.84
N ASP A 60 -12.56 9.29 -15.23
CA ASP A 60 -12.18 8.55 -16.45
C ASP A 60 -10.74 7.97 -16.33
N SER A 61 -10.53 6.68 -16.00
CA SER A 61 -9.16 6.11 -15.99
C SER A 61 -8.96 4.82 -16.78
N LEU A 62 -7.85 4.78 -17.52
CA LEU A 62 -7.26 3.65 -18.27
C LEU A 62 -6.60 2.57 -17.38
N TYR A 63 -6.54 2.77 -16.06
CA TYR A 63 -5.94 1.86 -15.08
C TYR A 63 -7.04 1.06 -14.35
N PRO A 64 -6.70 -0.07 -13.65
CA PRO A 64 -7.70 -1.02 -13.17
C PRO A 64 -8.84 -0.31 -12.46
N SER A 65 -10.06 -0.54 -12.95
CA SER A 65 -11.31 0.16 -12.64
C SER A 65 -11.79 0.05 -11.17
N ALA A 66 -10.91 -0.34 -10.25
CA ALA A 66 -11.20 -0.59 -8.85
C ALA A 66 -10.62 0.54 -7.98
N ARG A 67 -11.53 1.32 -7.39
CA ARG A 67 -11.25 2.42 -6.46
C ARG A 67 -10.39 1.96 -5.28
N ILE A 68 -9.38 2.74 -4.91
CA ILE A 68 -8.61 2.51 -3.68
C ILE A 68 -9.55 2.65 -2.49
N HIS A 69 -9.48 1.69 -1.56
CA HIS A 69 -10.30 1.74 -0.35
C HIS A 69 -9.67 1.11 0.88
N THR A 70 -8.46 0.59 0.74
CA THR A 70 -7.67 0.08 1.85
C THR A 70 -6.37 0.87 1.91
N ILE A 71 -6.02 1.31 3.11
CA ILE A 71 -4.78 2.03 3.39
C ILE A 71 -4.05 1.37 4.56
N VAL A 72 -2.75 1.17 4.39
CA VAL A 72 -1.83 0.66 5.42
C VAL A 72 -0.85 1.76 5.78
N GLN A 73 -0.86 2.17 7.04
CA GLN A 73 0.09 3.13 7.60
C GLN A 73 1.11 2.37 8.45
N LEU A 74 2.38 2.46 8.08
CA LEU A 74 3.47 1.73 8.73
C LEU A 74 4.26 2.59 9.72
N SER A 75 3.84 3.84 9.97
CA SER A 75 4.45 4.74 10.94
C SER A 75 3.42 5.45 11.81
N PRO A 76 3.51 5.35 13.15
CA PRO A 76 2.69 6.15 14.05
C PRO A 76 2.92 7.65 13.88
N GLN A 77 1.99 8.45 14.40
CA GLN A 77 2.22 9.88 14.57
C GLN A 77 3.31 10.10 15.63
N GLY A 78 4.24 11.03 15.38
CA GLY A 78 5.23 11.47 16.38
C GLY A 78 6.46 10.57 16.55
N GLU A 79 6.63 9.51 15.75
CA GLU A 79 7.81 8.65 15.87
C GLU A 79 9.05 9.32 15.25
N GLY A 80 9.91 9.90 16.09
CA GLY A 80 11.31 10.25 15.76
C GLY A 80 11.56 11.26 14.64
N SER A 81 10.51 11.91 14.12
CA SER A 81 10.63 12.93 13.08
C SER A 81 10.26 14.31 13.63
N SER A 82 11.02 15.33 13.22
CA SER A 82 10.67 16.74 13.48
C SER A 82 9.35 17.15 12.82
N HIS A 83 8.82 16.30 11.92
CA HIS A 83 7.59 16.51 11.17
C HIS A 83 6.75 15.22 11.23
N PRO A 84 5.84 15.04 12.20
CA PRO A 84 4.96 13.89 12.25
C PRO A 84 3.96 13.86 11.08
N PRO A 85 3.43 12.68 10.69
CA PRO A 85 2.31 12.58 9.76
C PRO A 85 1.12 13.44 10.16
N GLU A 86 0.56 14.21 9.22
CA GLU A 86 -0.67 14.95 9.49
C GLU A 86 -1.85 13.97 9.66
N PRO A 87 -2.73 14.13 10.66
CA PRO A 87 -3.99 13.40 10.71
C PRO A 87 -4.87 13.73 9.49
N TYR A 88 -5.36 12.71 8.78
CA TYR A 88 -6.25 12.86 7.62
C TYR A 88 -7.67 12.31 7.86
N PHE A 89 -7.99 11.91 9.09
CA PHE A 89 -9.34 11.58 9.53
C PHE A 89 -9.50 11.88 11.03
N PRO A 90 -10.73 12.10 11.53
CA PRO A 90 -10.97 12.33 12.96
C PRO A 90 -10.55 11.13 13.82
N PRO A 91 -9.84 11.32 14.95
CA PRO A 91 -9.40 10.21 15.78
C PRO A 91 -10.53 9.56 16.59
N THR A 92 -11.67 10.24 16.74
CA THR A 92 -12.82 9.79 17.52
C THR A 92 -14.03 9.55 16.63
N LEU A 93 -15.00 8.77 17.14
CA LEU A 93 -16.29 8.48 16.48
C LEU A 93 -17.24 9.71 16.53
N SER A 94 -16.74 10.90 16.19
CA SER A 94 -17.41 12.18 16.38
C SER A 94 -17.93 12.80 15.07
N HIS A 95 -18.16 14.12 15.11
CA HIS A 95 -18.49 14.98 13.97
C HIS A 95 -17.49 14.83 12.81
N ALA A 96 -18.01 14.99 11.59
CA ALA A 96 -17.20 15.01 10.37
C ALA A 96 -16.25 16.21 10.36
N TYR A 97 -15.04 16.00 9.83
CA TYR A 97 -14.08 17.07 9.55
C TYR A 97 -14.28 17.57 8.12
N THR A 98 -14.30 18.88 7.95
CA THR A 98 -14.23 19.50 6.63
C THR A 98 -12.77 19.70 6.25
N ILE A 99 -12.35 19.03 5.18
CA ILE A 99 -11.02 19.17 4.58
C ILE A 99 -11.16 20.02 3.33
N HIS A 100 -10.58 21.21 3.35
CA HIS A 100 -10.55 22.12 2.21
C HIS A 100 -9.43 21.75 1.25
N ALA A 101 -9.67 22.00 -0.05
CA ALA A 101 -8.66 21.88 -1.07
C ALA A 101 -7.49 22.84 -0.87
N GLU A 102 -6.39 22.55 -1.56
CA GLU A 102 -5.16 23.35 -1.55
C GLU A 102 -5.47 24.81 -1.90
N ARG A 103 -4.66 25.75 -1.40
CA ARG A 103 -4.84 27.18 -1.68
C ARG A 103 -4.83 27.42 -3.20
N GLY A 104 -5.90 28.03 -3.70
CA GLY A 104 -6.06 28.32 -5.13
C GLY A 104 -6.82 27.23 -5.91
N SER A 105 -7.06 26.06 -5.31
CA SER A 105 -7.89 25.02 -5.92
C SER A 105 -9.38 25.38 -5.85
N THR A 106 -10.11 25.09 -6.92
CA THR A 106 -11.58 25.23 -6.98
C THR A 106 -12.31 23.93 -6.65
N LEU A 107 -11.58 22.89 -6.22
CA LEU A 107 -12.17 21.60 -5.88
C LEU A 107 -13.07 21.72 -4.63
N PRO A 108 -14.20 20.99 -4.61
CA PRO A 108 -15.11 21.04 -3.47
C PRO A 108 -14.44 20.45 -2.22
N PRO A 109 -14.77 20.95 -1.01
CA PRO A 109 -14.25 20.37 0.22
C PRO A 109 -14.76 18.94 0.44
N LEU A 110 -13.95 18.12 1.11
CA LEU A 110 -14.32 16.77 1.54
C LEU A 110 -14.81 16.79 2.98
N GLN A 111 -15.84 16.01 3.27
CA GLN A 111 -16.24 15.68 4.64
C GLN A 111 -15.69 14.31 5.01
N VAL A 112 -15.03 14.21 6.16
CA VAL A 112 -14.41 12.95 6.61
C VAL A 112 -14.93 12.58 7.98
N GLN A 113 -15.50 11.40 8.12
CA GLN A 113 -16.04 10.93 9.40
C GLN A 113 -15.53 9.53 9.73
N THR A 114 -15.02 9.35 10.94
CA THR A 114 -14.68 8.03 11.48
C THR A 114 -15.95 7.34 11.97
N ILE A 115 -16.27 6.19 11.39
CA ILE A 115 -17.50 5.43 11.70
C ILE A 115 -17.24 4.18 12.53
N LYS A 116 -16.01 3.68 12.55
CA LYS A 116 -15.63 2.51 13.35
C LYS A 116 -14.14 2.49 13.66
N GLN A 117 -13.79 2.03 14.85
CA GLN A 117 -12.40 1.78 15.22
C GLN A 117 -12.29 0.52 16.06
N LYS A 118 -11.25 -0.29 15.84
CA LYS A 118 -11.00 -1.53 16.57
C LYS A 118 -9.51 -1.88 16.60
N ARG A 119 -8.98 -2.23 17.77
CA ARG A 119 -7.65 -2.85 17.90
C ARG A 119 -7.68 -4.31 17.48
N ILE A 120 -6.69 -4.74 16.70
CA ILE A 120 -6.51 -6.12 16.26
C ILE A 120 -5.18 -6.63 16.84
N SER A 121 -5.27 -7.26 18.02
CA SER A 121 -4.10 -7.63 18.82
C SER A 121 -3.12 -8.55 18.09
N LYS A 122 -3.62 -9.54 17.33
CA LYS A 122 -2.76 -10.48 16.58
C LYS A 122 -1.88 -9.80 15.53
N ALA A 123 -2.39 -8.75 14.89
CA ALA A 123 -1.67 -7.98 13.88
C ALA A 123 -0.95 -6.76 14.45
N ASN A 124 -1.01 -6.58 15.78
CA ASN A 124 -0.64 -5.36 16.50
C ASN A 124 -0.97 -4.06 15.73
N CYS A 125 -2.21 -3.99 15.26
CA CYS A 125 -2.66 -2.87 14.44
C CYS A 125 -4.01 -2.32 14.90
N THR A 126 -4.20 -1.03 14.68
CA THR A 126 -5.49 -0.37 14.87
C THR A 126 -6.19 -0.27 13.52
N LYS A 127 -7.38 -0.87 13.42
CA LYS A 127 -8.24 -0.77 12.25
C LYS A 127 -9.26 0.35 12.44
N THR A 128 -9.26 1.32 11.54
CA THR A 128 -10.22 2.40 11.49
C THR A 128 -11.01 2.31 10.18
N THR A 129 -12.32 2.47 10.24
CA THR A 129 -13.16 2.67 9.06
C THR A 129 -13.66 4.11 9.11
N PHE A 130 -13.41 4.85 8.04
CA PHE A 130 -13.89 6.22 7.88
C PHE A 130 -14.57 6.39 6.52
N VAL A 131 -15.43 7.40 6.44
CA VAL A 131 -16.19 7.75 5.24
C VAL A 131 -15.68 9.09 4.73
N ILE A 132 -15.44 9.18 3.42
CA ILE A 132 -15.17 10.42 2.70
C ILE A 132 -16.42 10.78 1.92
N SER A 133 -16.94 11.98 2.11
CA SER A 133 -18.13 12.47 1.43
C SER A 133 -17.83 13.75 0.65
N ARG A 134 -18.38 13.86 -0.58
CA ARG A 134 -18.25 15.06 -1.42
C ARG A 134 -19.59 15.45 -2.04
N PRO A 135 -19.86 16.75 -2.27
CA PRO A 135 -21.02 17.18 -3.04
C PRO A 135 -20.91 16.71 -4.51
N THR A 136 -22.00 16.26 -5.10
CA THR A 136 -22.06 15.96 -6.54
C THR A 136 -22.71 17.10 -7.31
N ARG A 137 -22.29 17.28 -8.58
CA ARG A 137 -22.90 18.25 -9.51
C ARG A 137 -24.02 17.63 -10.37
N ARG A 138 -24.39 16.37 -10.13
CA ARG A 138 -25.16 15.54 -11.10
C ARG A 138 -26.68 15.69 -11.02
N SER A 139 -27.26 16.42 -10.06
CA SER A 139 -28.70 16.71 -10.05
C SER A 139 -29.01 18.11 -9.49
N GLN A 140 -30.24 18.61 -9.74
CA GLN A 140 -30.73 19.87 -9.16
C GLN A 140 -30.86 19.80 -7.62
N LEU A 141 -30.77 18.60 -7.05
CA LEU A 141 -30.65 18.35 -5.61
C LEU A 141 -29.16 18.18 -5.27
N ARG A 142 -28.71 18.81 -4.18
CA ARG A 142 -27.33 18.65 -3.68
C ARG A 142 -27.14 17.25 -3.11
N GLU A 143 -26.96 16.27 -3.97
CA GLU A 143 -26.61 14.90 -3.57
C GLU A 143 -25.16 14.84 -3.06
N THR A 144 -24.92 13.97 -2.08
CA THR A 144 -23.60 13.74 -1.52
C THR A 144 -23.19 12.30 -1.82
N GLU A 145 -22.07 12.14 -2.52
CA GLU A 145 -21.42 10.84 -2.69
C GLU A 145 -20.59 10.53 -1.46
N SER A 146 -20.66 9.29 -0.97
CA SER A 146 -19.92 8.84 0.21
C SER A 146 -19.16 7.54 -0.06
N PHE A 147 -17.92 7.48 0.42
CA PHE A 147 -16.98 6.40 0.12
C PHE A 147 -16.34 5.88 1.40
N GLU A 148 -16.58 4.60 1.73
CA GLU A 148 -15.92 3.94 2.85
C GLU A 148 -14.45 3.65 2.52
N VAL A 149 -13.57 3.90 3.49
CA VAL A 149 -12.14 3.58 3.47
C VAL A 149 -11.77 2.84 4.76
N VAL A 150 -10.99 1.77 4.61
CA VAL A 150 -10.42 0.99 5.70
C VAL A 150 -8.96 1.36 5.88
N HIS A 151 -8.62 1.89 7.05
CA HIS A 151 -7.27 2.21 7.48
C HIS A 151 -6.75 1.21 8.50
N LEU A 152 -5.48 0.81 8.33
CA LEU A 152 -4.74 -0.07 9.21
C LEU A 152 -3.45 0.63 9.65
N LEU A 153 -3.37 1.03 10.91
CA LEU A 153 -2.14 1.52 11.53
C LEU A 153 -1.39 0.36 12.17
N PHE A 154 -0.21 0.02 11.65
CA PHE A 154 0.68 -0.98 12.24
C PHE A 154 1.63 -0.34 13.25
N GLU A 155 1.67 -0.88 14.47
CA GLU A 155 2.36 -0.24 15.62
C GLU A 155 3.66 -0.96 16.02
N SER A 156 3.99 -2.08 15.40
CA SER A 156 5.18 -2.90 15.72
C SER A 156 6.39 -2.65 14.81
N TRP A 157 6.50 -1.47 14.17
CA TRP A 157 7.63 -1.16 13.28
C TRP A 157 8.43 0.06 13.78
N PRO A 158 9.60 -0.13 14.40
CA PRO A 158 10.41 0.97 14.92
C PRO A 158 11.05 1.85 13.84
N ALA A 159 11.36 3.11 14.16
CA ALA A 159 12.06 4.07 13.29
C ALA A 159 13.40 3.53 12.79
N LYS A 160 13.62 3.63 11.47
CA LYS A 160 14.87 3.24 10.78
C LYS A 160 15.38 1.82 11.10
N SER A 161 14.50 0.96 11.56
CA SER A 161 14.81 -0.41 11.99
C SER A 161 13.78 -1.38 11.42
N VAL A 162 13.82 -2.60 11.94
CA VAL A 162 12.99 -3.73 11.54
C VAL A 162 12.19 -4.22 12.75
N PRO A 163 10.99 -4.80 12.54
CA PRO A 163 10.25 -5.39 13.65
C PRO A 163 11.08 -6.48 14.37
N ASN A 164 10.94 -6.57 15.69
CA ASN A 164 11.46 -7.71 16.45
C ASN A 164 10.64 -8.98 16.15
N SER A 165 10.97 -10.12 16.77
CA SER A 165 10.31 -11.40 16.49
C SER A 165 8.78 -11.37 16.67
N ASP A 166 8.28 -10.72 17.71
CA ASP A 166 6.84 -10.53 17.94
C ASP A 166 6.22 -9.61 16.88
N GLY A 167 6.92 -8.54 16.52
CA GLY A 167 6.53 -7.61 15.47
C GLY A 167 6.49 -8.26 14.09
N LEU A 168 7.42 -9.16 13.77
CA LEU A 168 7.40 -9.93 12.53
C LEU A 168 6.19 -10.88 12.47
N ARG A 169 5.86 -11.54 13.58
CA ARG A 169 4.63 -12.35 13.68
C ARG A 169 3.38 -11.49 13.50
N ALA A 170 3.33 -10.31 14.11
CA ALA A 170 2.25 -9.36 13.94
C ALA A 170 2.14 -8.87 12.47
N LEU A 171 3.27 -8.65 11.81
CA LEU A 171 3.34 -8.24 10.40
C LEU A 171 2.76 -9.30 9.46
N ILE A 172 3.05 -10.59 9.71
CA ILE A 172 2.44 -11.70 8.98
C ILE A 172 0.91 -11.69 9.16
N HIS A 173 0.41 -11.51 10.39
CA HIS A 173 -1.02 -11.40 10.64
C HIS A 173 -1.65 -10.18 9.95
N LEU A 174 -0.94 -9.05 9.88
CA LEU A 174 -1.38 -7.88 9.12
C LEU A 174 -1.52 -8.20 7.62
N ILE A 175 -0.54 -8.87 7.03
CA ILE A 175 -0.56 -9.27 5.61
C ILE A 175 -1.78 -10.15 5.30
N HIS A 176 -2.06 -11.16 6.14
CA HIS A 176 -3.24 -12.00 5.97
C HIS A 176 -4.56 -11.27 6.21
N LEU A 177 -4.57 -10.25 7.07
CA LEU A 177 -5.75 -9.44 7.34
C LEU A 177 -6.12 -8.54 6.14
N ILE A 178 -5.12 -8.00 5.45
CA ILE A 178 -5.32 -7.01 4.37
C ILE A 178 -6.07 -7.61 3.18
N TYR A 179 -5.71 -8.81 2.75
CA TYR A 179 -6.29 -9.43 1.56
C TYR A 179 -7.83 -9.51 1.60
N PRO A 180 -8.47 -10.14 2.61
CA PRO A 180 -9.93 -10.21 2.68
C PRO A 180 -10.60 -8.88 3.02
N LEU A 181 -9.86 -7.82 3.39
CA LEU A 181 -10.40 -6.48 3.50
C LEU A 181 -10.42 -5.77 2.14
N ASN A 182 -9.39 -6.01 1.32
CA ASN A 182 -9.24 -5.37 0.03
C ASN A 182 -10.08 -6.03 -1.09
N THR A 183 -10.48 -7.29 -0.93
CA THR A 183 -11.30 -8.00 -1.93
C THR A 183 -12.81 -7.95 -1.65
N ARG A 184 -13.26 -7.22 -0.62
CA ARG A 184 -14.70 -7.11 -0.29
C ARG A 184 -15.42 -6.26 -1.33
N PRO A 185 -16.59 -6.70 -1.83
CA PRO A 185 -17.43 -5.85 -2.67
C PRO A 185 -17.77 -4.57 -1.92
N GLN A 186 -17.51 -3.43 -2.55
CA GLN A 186 -17.86 -2.14 -1.97
C GLN A 186 -19.37 -1.92 -2.05
N GLN A 187 -19.99 -1.65 -0.90
CA GLN A 187 -21.37 -1.15 -0.88
C GLN A 187 -21.32 0.35 -1.21
N ARG A 188 -22.01 0.75 -2.29
CA ARG A 188 -22.33 2.16 -2.50
C ARG A 188 -23.50 2.50 -1.58
N HIS A 189 -23.28 3.40 -0.62
CA HIS A 189 -24.38 4.00 0.13
C HIS A 189 -24.95 5.18 -0.68
N SER A 190 -25.79 4.88 -1.67
CA SER A 190 -26.68 5.87 -2.24
C SER A 190 -27.87 6.03 -1.29
N HIS A 191 -28.04 7.20 -0.68
CA HIS A 191 -29.30 7.59 -0.03
C HIS A 191 -30.35 7.87 -1.10
N GLY A 192 -30.79 6.81 -1.78
CA GLY A 192 -31.91 6.82 -2.72
C GLY A 192 -33.04 5.98 -2.15
N HIS A 193 -34.27 6.49 -2.27
CA HIS A 193 -35.52 5.86 -1.86
C HIS A 193 -35.56 4.38 -2.30
N ASP A 194 -35.85 3.48 -1.36
CA ASP A 194 -35.97 2.03 -1.56
C ASP A 194 -37.25 1.70 -2.34
N ASP A 195 -37.27 1.99 -3.63
CA ASP A 195 -38.30 1.52 -4.55
C ASP A 195 -37.86 0.15 -5.06
N GLY A 196 -38.40 -0.91 -4.42
CA GLY A 196 -37.98 -2.31 -4.49
C GLY A 196 -38.06 -3.01 -5.85
N HIS A 197 -37.48 -2.44 -6.92
CA HIS A 197 -37.39 -3.07 -8.23
C HIS A 197 -35.96 -3.09 -8.77
N TYR A 198 -35.50 -4.32 -9.01
CA TYR A 198 -34.28 -4.67 -9.75
C TYR A 198 -32.96 -4.46 -9.00
N LYS A 199 -32.49 -5.51 -8.31
CA LYS A 199 -31.06 -5.67 -7.98
C LYS A 199 -30.35 -6.20 -9.25
N PRO A 200 -29.64 -5.38 -10.05
CA PRO A 200 -28.84 -5.93 -11.12
C PRO A 200 -27.83 -6.89 -10.50
N LYS A 201 -27.82 -8.15 -10.98
CA LYS A 201 -26.75 -9.09 -10.62
C LYS A 201 -25.44 -8.40 -10.94
N PRO A 202 -24.50 -8.22 -9.98
CA PRO A 202 -23.23 -7.60 -10.29
C PRO A 202 -22.58 -8.44 -11.39
N LYS A 203 -22.41 -7.85 -12.59
CA LYS A 203 -21.52 -8.42 -13.60
C LYS A 203 -20.19 -8.57 -12.88
N LYS A 204 -19.72 -9.82 -12.70
CA LYS A 204 -18.36 -10.08 -12.21
C LYS A 204 -17.42 -9.44 -13.21
N LEU A 205 -17.01 -8.19 -12.96
CA LEU A 205 -15.89 -7.61 -13.66
C LEU A 205 -14.70 -8.50 -13.32
N PRO A 206 -14.02 -9.08 -14.34
CA PRO A 206 -12.84 -9.88 -14.08
C PRO A 206 -11.81 -8.91 -13.48
N HIS A 207 -11.35 -9.21 -12.27
CA HIS A 207 -10.26 -8.52 -11.59
C HIS A 207 -10.61 -7.15 -10.94
N THR A 208 -11.45 -7.16 -9.92
CA THR A 208 -11.52 -6.06 -8.94
C THR A 208 -10.49 -6.29 -7.82
N ASP A 209 -9.20 -6.32 -8.14
CA ASP A 209 -8.15 -6.22 -7.12
C ASP A 209 -7.66 -4.76 -7.04
N PRO A 210 -8.34 -3.88 -6.29
CA PRO A 210 -7.92 -2.49 -6.19
C PRO A 210 -6.52 -2.39 -5.60
N PRO A 211 -5.71 -1.42 -6.05
CA PRO A 211 -4.45 -1.16 -5.40
C PRO A 211 -4.69 -0.76 -3.94
N ILE A 212 -3.81 -1.24 -3.06
CA ILE A 212 -3.81 -0.85 -1.66
C ILE A 212 -2.86 0.33 -1.52
N LEU A 213 -3.32 1.39 -0.86
CA LEU A 213 -2.44 2.49 -0.51
C LEU A 213 -1.57 2.07 0.69
N VAL A 214 -0.27 2.27 0.60
CA VAL A 214 0.65 2.08 1.71
C VAL A 214 1.53 3.31 1.85
N HIS A 215 1.71 3.76 3.09
CA HIS A 215 2.63 4.87 3.38
C HIS A 215 3.37 4.68 4.70
N CYS A 216 4.51 5.35 4.76
CA CYS A 216 5.27 5.63 5.97
C CYS A 216 5.79 7.08 5.87
N SER A 217 6.85 7.44 6.59
CA SER A 217 7.48 8.76 6.46
C SER A 217 8.20 8.93 5.11
N GLU A 218 9.22 8.12 4.85
CA GLU A 218 10.24 8.35 3.80
C GLU A 218 10.28 7.25 2.72
N GLY A 219 9.43 6.22 2.83
CA GLY A 219 9.33 5.14 1.83
C GLY A 219 10.04 3.84 2.21
N GLY A 220 11.03 3.85 3.11
CA GLY A 220 11.78 2.66 3.53
C GLY A 220 10.90 1.48 3.96
N ARG A 221 10.06 1.67 5.00
CA ARG A 221 9.11 0.64 5.49
C ARG A 221 8.12 0.23 4.40
N THR A 222 7.70 1.17 3.56
CA THR A 222 6.77 0.93 2.45
C THR A 222 7.36 -0.07 1.47
N GLY A 223 8.62 0.11 1.07
CA GLY A 223 9.31 -0.79 0.15
C GLY A 223 9.49 -2.17 0.74
N THR A 224 9.93 -2.25 2.00
CA THR A 224 10.08 -3.52 2.72
C THR A 224 8.75 -4.28 2.78
N PHE A 225 7.66 -3.57 3.10
CA PHE A 225 6.33 -4.15 3.17
C PHE A 225 5.86 -4.71 1.82
N ILE A 226 6.02 -3.94 0.73
CA ILE A 226 5.66 -4.38 -0.62
C ILE A 226 6.50 -5.60 -1.04
N ALA A 227 7.82 -5.55 -0.86
CA ALA A 227 8.72 -6.66 -1.21
C ALA A 227 8.36 -7.95 -0.47
N ILE A 228 8.04 -7.87 0.82
CA ILE A 228 7.58 -9.02 1.61
C ILE A 228 6.30 -9.62 1.03
N ASN A 229 5.31 -8.78 0.72
CA ASN A 229 4.04 -9.24 0.14
C ASN A 229 4.28 -9.91 -1.21
N SER A 230 5.10 -9.31 -2.07
CA SER A 230 5.48 -9.83 -3.39
C SER A 230 6.08 -11.22 -3.29
N LEU A 231 7.08 -11.40 -2.43
CA LEU A 231 7.79 -12.66 -2.25
C LEU A 231 6.90 -13.74 -1.63
N LEU A 232 6.09 -13.41 -0.61
CA LEU A 232 5.12 -14.36 -0.04
C LEU A 232 4.11 -14.83 -1.08
N ARG A 233 3.67 -13.93 -1.97
CA ARG A 233 2.72 -14.27 -3.04
C ARG A 233 3.36 -15.15 -4.10
N ALA A 234 4.60 -14.86 -4.50
CA ALA A 234 5.38 -15.69 -5.41
C ALA A 234 5.61 -17.12 -4.88
N GLN A 235 5.68 -17.26 -3.56
CA GLN A 235 5.78 -18.56 -2.86
C GLN A 235 4.42 -19.18 -2.51
N LYS A 236 3.31 -18.60 -3.00
CA LYS A 236 1.93 -19.04 -2.76
C LYS A 236 1.54 -19.08 -1.27
N CYS A 237 2.24 -18.33 -0.42
CA CYS A 237 1.92 -18.17 1.00
C CYS A 237 0.70 -17.25 1.21
N ILE A 238 0.45 -16.34 0.28
CA ILE A 238 -0.73 -15.48 0.25
C ILE A 238 -1.40 -15.51 -1.13
N PRO A 239 -2.72 -15.29 -1.24
CA PRO A 239 -3.43 -15.47 -2.49
C PRO A 239 -2.98 -14.50 -3.57
N SER A 240 -2.80 -14.97 -4.80
CA SER A 240 -2.53 -14.08 -5.94
C SER A 240 -3.82 -13.39 -6.40
N PRO A 241 -3.79 -12.10 -6.78
CA PRO A 241 -4.93 -11.46 -7.43
C PRO A 241 -5.12 -11.89 -8.90
N TYR A 242 -4.14 -12.63 -9.41
CA TYR A 242 -4.08 -13.24 -10.73
C TYR A 242 -4.21 -14.76 -10.57
N ASP A 243 -5.00 -15.40 -11.41
CA ASP A 243 -5.10 -16.86 -11.47
C ASP A 243 -4.13 -17.43 -12.52
N ASP A 244 -4.12 -18.76 -12.67
CA ASP A 244 -3.23 -19.47 -13.60
C ASP A 244 -3.49 -19.10 -15.09
N ILE A 245 -4.62 -18.43 -15.38
CA ILE A 245 -5.04 -18.06 -16.74
C ILE A 245 -4.72 -16.58 -17.02
N HIS A 246 -4.87 -15.72 -16.01
CA HIS A 246 -4.70 -14.28 -16.12
C HIS A 246 -3.36 -13.84 -15.56
N THR A 247 -2.33 -13.78 -16.40
CA THR A 247 -1.04 -13.22 -15.98
C THR A 247 -1.13 -11.72 -15.77
N ALA A 248 -0.41 -11.24 -14.77
CA ALA A 248 -0.32 -9.83 -14.47
C ALA A 248 0.24 -9.02 -15.68
N PRO A 249 -0.33 -7.84 -16.04
CA PRO A 249 0.05 -7.09 -17.23
C PRO A 249 1.54 -6.76 -17.28
N ARG A 250 2.20 -6.75 -18.43
CA ARG A 250 3.65 -6.41 -18.48
C ARG A 250 3.89 -4.95 -18.08
N ILE A 251 4.89 -4.68 -17.22
CA ILE A 251 5.38 -3.31 -16.95
C ILE A 251 6.38 -2.95 -18.06
N PRO A 252 6.46 -1.67 -18.46
CA PRO A 252 7.56 -1.20 -19.30
C PRO A 252 8.93 -1.63 -18.76
N PRO A 253 9.92 -1.88 -19.64
CA PRO A 253 11.27 -2.19 -19.19
C PRO A 253 11.86 -1.00 -18.40
N SER A 254 12.74 -1.30 -17.44
CA SER A 254 13.44 -0.24 -16.70
C SER A 254 14.24 0.63 -17.67
N PRO A 255 14.20 1.97 -17.53
CA PRO A 255 15.04 2.86 -18.31
C PRO A 255 16.53 2.73 -17.99
N LEU A 256 16.88 2.08 -16.86
CA LEU A 256 18.26 1.79 -16.48
C LEU A 256 18.79 0.49 -17.13
N GLY A 257 17.94 -0.23 -17.86
CA GLY A 257 18.27 -1.53 -18.44
C GLY A 257 18.12 -2.69 -17.43
N PRO A 258 18.62 -3.89 -17.78
CA PRO A 258 18.58 -5.02 -16.87
C PRO A 258 19.51 -4.81 -15.67
N PRO A 259 19.17 -5.34 -14.48
CA PRO A 259 20.07 -5.27 -13.33
C PRO A 259 21.34 -6.11 -13.56
N PRO A 260 22.45 -5.79 -12.86
CA PRO A 260 23.65 -6.62 -12.82
C PRO A 260 23.34 -8.08 -12.50
N SER A 261 24.17 -9.01 -13.00
CA SER A 261 23.95 -10.46 -12.87
C SER A 261 23.81 -10.93 -11.42
N GLU A 262 24.51 -10.30 -10.49
CA GLU A 262 24.47 -10.61 -9.07
C GLU A 262 23.10 -10.28 -8.47
N ILE A 263 22.52 -9.14 -8.87
CA ILE A 263 21.18 -8.70 -8.45
C ILE A 263 20.11 -9.56 -9.14
N ALA A 264 20.29 -9.86 -10.43
CA ALA A 264 19.33 -10.65 -11.20
C ALA A 264 19.16 -12.09 -10.67
N ALA A 265 20.20 -12.64 -10.04
CA ALA A 265 20.22 -13.99 -9.49
C ALA A 265 19.55 -14.10 -8.11
N ASP A 266 19.55 -13.04 -7.30
CA ASP A 266 18.92 -13.03 -5.98
C ASP A 266 17.45 -12.56 -6.08
N PRO A 267 16.46 -13.40 -5.74
CA PRO A 267 15.05 -13.04 -5.87
C PRO A 267 14.64 -11.87 -4.97
N VAL A 268 15.31 -11.65 -3.83
CA VAL A 268 15.06 -10.50 -2.95
C VAL A 268 15.64 -9.25 -3.59
N LEU A 269 16.92 -9.26 -3.96
CA LEU A 269 17.55 -8.07 -4.55
C LEU A 269 16.87 -7.65 -5.85
N ARG A 270 16.46 -8.61 -6.68
CA ARG A 270 15.67 -8.36 -7.88
C ARG A 270 14.32 -7.70 -7.58
N GLU A 271 13.63 -8.11 -6.51
CA GLU A 271 12.37 -7.47 -6.11
C GLU A 271 12.60 -6.05 -5.60
N ILE A 272 13.66 -5.84 -4.81
CA ILE A 272 14.05 -4.52 -4.30
C ILE A 272 14.37 -3.56 -5.44
N ASP A 273 15.21 -4.02 -6.38
CA ASP A 273 15.55 -3.28 -7.61
C ASP A 273 14.28 -2.93 -8.41
N HIS A 274 13.40 -3.91 -8.61
CA HIS A 274 12.14 -3.73 -9.34
C HIS A 274 11.21 -2.67 -8.74
N ILE A 275 11.08 -2.61 -7.40
CA ILE A 275 10.24 -1.59 -6.75
C ILE A 275 10.94 -0.23 -6.66
N ARG A 276 12.28 -0.19 -6.58
CA ARG A 276 13.07 1.05 -6.62
C ARG A 276 13.03 1.73 -7.99
N ASP A 277 12.94 0.94 -9.05
CA ASP A 277 12.69 1.44 -10.41
C ASP A 277 11.29 2.03 -10.57
N GLN A 278 10.38 1.81 -9.62
CA GLN A 278 9.05 2.43 -9.63
C GLN A 278 8.92 3.55 -8.59
N ARG A 279 9.68 3.52 -7.51
CA ARG A 279 9.67 4.62 -6.55
C ARG A 279 11.01 4.74 -5.85
N ALA A 280 11.56 5.95 -5.88
CA ALA A 280 12.79 6.28 -5.17
C ALA A 280 12.66 6.01 -3.65
N ALA A 281 13.80 5.76 -3.00
CA ALA A 281 13.93 5.52 -1.56
C ALA A 281 13.09 4.34 -1.01
N MET A 282 12.69 3.39 -1.87
CA MET A 282 12.16 2.11 -1.42
C MET A 282 13.27 1.31 -0.73
N ILE A 283 13.04 0.93 0.53
CA ILE A 283 14.00 0.21 1.39
C ILE A 283 15.24 1.08 1.66
N ASP A 284 15.35 1.59 2.89
CA ASP A 284 16.25 2.69 3.24
C ASP A 284 17.57 2.24 3.90
N ASN A 285 17.64 1.01 4.42
CA ASN A 285 18.86 0.51 5.06
C ASN A 285 19.05 -1.01 4.96
N GLU A 286 20.26 -1.47 5.29
CA GLU A 286 20.65 -2.88 5.21
C GLU A 286 19.74 -3.80 6.04
N ALA A 287 19.33 -3.38 7.24
CA ALA A 287 18.43 -4.19 8.06
C ALA A 287 17.08 -4.41 7.35
N GLN A 288 16.57 -3.39 6.66
CA GLN A 288 15.36 -3.50 5.84
C GLN A 288 15.55 -4.41 4.61
N VAL A 289 16.74 -4.45 4.00
CA VAL A 289 17.08 -5.41 2.92
C VAL A 289 17.04 -6.85 3.42
N LEU A 290 17.47 -7.11 4.66
CA LEU A 290 17.45 -8.45 5.25
C LEU A 290 16.06 -8.87 5.77
N SER A 291 15.16 -7.91 6.00
CA SER A 291 13.84 -8.17 6.60
C SER A 291 12.97 -9.15 5.82
N PRO A 292 12.90 -9.12 4.47
CA PRO A 292 12.17 -10.13 3.71
C PRO A 292 12.65 -11.55 3.96
N LEU A 293 13.98 -11.76 4.05
CA LEU A 293 14.57 -13.07 4.35
C LEU A 293 14.19 -13.54 5.76
N ILE A 294 14.34 -12.66 6.76
CA ILE A 294 14.02 -12.96 8.16
C ILE A 294 12.53 -13.25 8.31
N LEU A 295 11.65 -12.47 7.67
CA LEU A 295 10.21 -12.70 7.75
C LEU A 295 9.81 -14.00 7.04
N PHE A 296 10.43 -14.33 5.90
CA PHE A 296 10.16 -15.59 5.21
C PHE A 296 10.53 -16.80 6.08
N THR A 297 11.69 -16.77 6.74
CA THR A 297 12.06 -17.83 7.70
C THR A 297 11.09 -17.91 8.88
N THR A 298 10.66 -16.77 9.42
CA THR A 298 9.66 -16.68 10.51
C THR A 298 8.30 -17.23 10.06
N TYR A 299 7.89 -16.98 8.82
CA TYR A 299 6.64 -17.49 8.24
C TYR A 299 6.66 -19.02 8.16
N LEU A 300 7.76 -19.59 7.67
CA LEU A 300 7.93 -21.04 7.54
C LEU A 300 7.95 -21.76 8.90
N THR A 301 8.50 -21.14 9.95
CA THR A 301 8.58 -21.78 11.27
C THR A 301 7.27 -21.71 12.06
N HIS A 302 6.40 -20.72 11.80
CA HIS A 302 5.26 -20.43 12.68
C HIS A 302 3.87 -20.54 12.02
N VAL A 303 3.77 -20.47 10.69
CA VAL A 303 2.46 -20.46 10.01
C VAL A 303 2.17 -21.77 9.29
N HIS A 304 3.18 -22.43 8.74
CA HIS A 304 3.03 -23.75 8.13
C HIS A 304 3.67 -24.82 9.02
N HIS A 305 2.94 -25.93 9.21
CA HIS A 305 3.42 -27.10 9.93
C HIS A 305 4.78 -27.57 9.37
N PRO A 306 5.76 -27.95 10.20
CA PRO A 306 7.15 -28.22 9.78
C PRO A 306 7.36 -29.42 8.83
N TRP A 307 6.29 -30.06 8.33
CA TRP A 307 6.36 -31.34 7.61
C TRP A 307 6.01 -31.29 6.12
N VAL A 308 5.62 -30.14 5.56
CA VAL A 308 5.34 -30.03 4.13
C VAL A 308 5.97 -28.77 3.56
N PHE A 309 7.26 -28.81 3.21
CA PHE A 309 7.78 -28.24 1.96
C PHE A 309 9.25 -28.66 1.71
N SER A 310 9.57 -28.77 0.42
CA SER A 310 10.82 -29.31 -0.14
C SER A 310 12.08 -28.62 0.40
N LYS A 311 13.09 -29.43 0.76
CA LYS A 311 14.47 -29.01 1.07
C LYS A 311 15.06 -28.00 0.05
N ARG A 312 14.50 -27.87 -1.15
CA ARG A 312 14.92 -26.93 -2.20
C ARG A 312 14.73 -25.44 -1.86
N VAL A 313 13.69 -25.03 -1.14
CA VAL A 313 13.42 -23.59 -0.90
C VAL A 313 14.37 -23.02 0.17
N VAL A 314 14.54 -23.75 1.28
CA VAL A 314 15.53 -23.41 2.31
C VAL A 314 16.95 -23.54 1.75
N ALA A 315 17.22 -24.51 0.87
CA ALA A 315 18.52 -24.62 0.20
C ALA A 315 18.77 -23.47 -0.78
N HIS A 316 17.76 -22.98 -1.52
CA HIS A 316 17.91 -21.85 -2.43
C HIS A 316 18.30 -20.57 -1.66
N PHE A 317 17.62 -20.28 -0.55
CA PHE A 317 17.94 -19.13 0.31
C PHE A 317 19.18 -19.32 1.19
N ARG A 318 19.56 -20.56 1.56
CA ARG A 318 20.85 -20.84 2.24
C ARG A 318 22.04 -20.85 1.29
N SER A 319 21.83 -21.11 -0.01
CA SER A 319 22.89 -21.08 -1.02
C SER A 319 23.26 -19.65 -1.45
N ALA A 320 22.32 -18.71 -1.32
CA ALA A 320 22.63 -17.29 -1.27
C ALA A 320 23.42 -17.03 0.01
N SER A 321 24.73 -16.93 -0.12
CA SER A 321 25.70 -17.00 0.99
C SER A 321 25.65 -15.76 1.89
N TYR A 322 24.63 -15.61 2.73
CA TYR A 322 24.56 -14.54 3.74
C TYR A 322 25.34 -14.85 5.03
N THR A 323 26.38 -15.70 4.95
CA THR A 323 27.21 -16.07 6.12
C THR A 323 28.52 -15.29 6.26
N LYS A 324 28.81 -14.32 5.38
CA LYS A 324 29.97 -13.43 5.51
C LYS A 324 29.72 -12.05 4.87
N CYS A 325 28.89 -11.22 5.52
CA CYS A 325 28.95 -9.77 5.35
C CYS A 325 29.19 -9.11 6.72
N SER A 326 30.22 -9.57 7.43
CA SER A 326 30.97 -8.74 8.38
C SER A 326 32.15 -8.16 7.61
N GLY A 327 31.94 -7.06 6.90
CA GLY A 327 32.99 -6.45 6.09
C GLY A 327 32.41 -5.55 5.01
N THR A 328 32.29 -4.27 5.35
CA THR A 328 32.49 -3.10 4.49
C THR A 328 32.45 -3.35 2.98
N VAL A 329 31.27 -3.38 2.35
CA VAL A 329 31.15 -3.28 0.89
C VAL A 329 29.91 -2.47 0.50
N LEU A 330 30.19 -1.29 -0.08
CA LEU A 330 29.38 -0.49 -1.01
C LEU A 330 28.07 0.14 -0.53
N LEU A 331 28.20 1.19 0.30
CA LEU A 331 27.25 2.32 0.33
C LEU A 331 27.85 3.61 -0.27
N ASN A 332 29.06 3.57 -0.83
CA ASN A 332 29.63 4.71 -1.55
C ASN A 332 29.43 4.51 -3.05
N GLY A 333 28.29 4.99 -3.54
CA GLY A 333 28.05 5.21 -4.96
C GLY A 333 26.94 4.36 -5.58
N ILE A 334 25.69 4.51 -5.11
CA ILE A 334 24.45 4.26 -5.86
C ILE A 334 23.40 5.27 -5.40
#